data_AF-A0A6N7EM86-F1
#
_entry.id   AF-A0A6N7EM86-F1
#
_cell.length_a   1.000
_cell.length_b   1.000
_cell.length_c   1.000
_cell.angle_alpha   90.00
_cell.angle_beta   90.00
_cell.angle_gamma   90.00
#
_symmetry.space_group_name_H-M   'P 1'
#
loop_
_entity.id
_entity.type
_entity.pdbx_description
1 polymer ?
#
loop_
_entity_poly.entity_id
_entity_poly.type
_entity_poly.pdbx_seq_one_letter_code
_entity_poly.pdbx_strand_id
1 'polypeptide(L)'
;AAGLADAGADVVALCEAADPRGWTRRIGTALRQGAKLGQAAGYAARLARHGVRLRTRTVVTEVLGDGRVTGVRLARTDADGLVIGQETTVDADTVALGWGFTPQLELPLMLGVATAIGADGSLVVRVDPAQRSSVPGLYVAGEATGVGGAVLAVAEGHIAGRAAAGAQPDPARRRDVVRHRA
;
A
#
# COMPACT_ATOMS: atom_id res chain seq x y z
N ALA A 1 6.58 -9.99 -5.74
CA ALA A 1 7.97 -10.46 -5.96
C ALA A 1 8.38 -11.57 -5.00
N ALA A 2 8.65 -11.33 -3.71
CA ALA A 2 9.16 -12.37 -2.81
C ALA A 2 8.26 -13.62 -2.73
N GLY A 3 6.93 -13.44 -2.57
CA GLY A 3 6.00 -14.58 -2.58
C GLY A 3 5.90 -15.32 -3.91
N LEU A 4 6.09 -14.63 -5.05
CA LEU A 4 6.13 -15.25 -6.38
C LEU A 4 7.40 -16.10 -6.52
N ALA A 5 8.55 -15.56 -6.11
CA ALA A 5 9.82 -16.29 -6.11
C ALA A 5 9.77 -17.50 -5.15
N ASP A 6 9.20 -17.34 -3.95
CA ASP A 6 8.97 -18.45 -3.00
C ASP A 6 8.05 -19.54 -3.60
N ALA A 7 7.11 -19.16 -4.48
CA ALA A 7 6.23 -20.08 -5.21
C ALA A 7 6.87 -20.69 -6.47
N GLY A 8 8.14 -20.37 -6.77
CA GLY A 8 8.88 -20.94 -7.90
C GLY A 8 8.81 -20.15 -9.21
N ALA A 9 8.26 -18.92 -9.20
CA ALA A 9 8.30 -18.06 -10.37
C ALA A 9 9.72 -17.50 -10.59
N ASP A 10 10.16 -17.45 -11.86
CA ASP A 10 11.38 -16.75 -12.24
C ASP A 10 11.13 -15.23 -12.31
N VAL A 11 11.51 -14.51 -11.26
CA VAL A 11 11.29 -13.06 -11.17
C VAL A 11 12.45 -12.34 -11.87
N VAL A 12 12.31 -12.18 -13.18
CA VAL A 12 13.32 -11.56 -14.06
C VAL A 12 13.63 -10.09 -13.74
N ALA A 13 12.67 -9.35 -13.17
CA ALA A 13 12.86 -7.97 -12.73
C ALA A 13 11.86 -7.58 -11.64
N LEU A 14 12.32 -6.80 -10.65
CA LEU A 14 11.47 -6.03 -9.75
C LEU A 14 11.76 -4.55 -9.99
N CYS A 15 10.79 -3.82 -10.52
CA CYS A 15 10.95 -2.39 -10.83
C CYS A 15 10.21 -1.54 -9.81
N GLU A 16 10.88 -0.50 -9.30
CA GLU A 16 10.33 0.51 -8.40
C GLU A 16 10.49 1.88 -9.07
N ALA A 17 9.38 2.61 -9.23
CA ALA A 17 9.38 3.92 -9.86
C ALA A 17 10.05 4.97 -8.96
N ALA A 18 9.96 4.80 -7.64
CA ALA A 18 10.49 5.75 -6.67
C ALA A 18 12.03 5.73 -6.57
N ASP A 19 12.58 6.87 -6.18
CA ASP A 19 13.95 6.96 -5.72
C ASP A 19 14.06 6.51 -4.25
N PRO A 20 14.86 5.48 -3.93
CA PRO A 20 15.11 5.08 -2.54
C PRO A 20 15.70 6.21 -1.69
N ARG A 21 16.35 7.23 -2.27
CA ARG A 21 16.82 8.40 -1.49
C ARG A 21 15.68 9.26 -0.97
N GLY A 22 14.50 9.23 -1.61
CA GLY A 22 13.29 9.90 -1.09
C GLY A 22 12.87 9.38 0.29
N TRP A 23 13.25 8.15 0.63
CA TRP A 23 13.04 7.55 1.94
C TRP A 23 13.99 8.09 3.03
N THR A 24 15.16 8.63 2.66
CA THR A 24 16.11 9.15 3.66
C THR A 24 15.53 10.32 4.46
N ARG A 25 14.64 11.12 3.85
CA ARG A 25 13.88 12.18 4.53
C ARG A 25 12.87 11.65 5.54
N ARG A 26 12.50 10.37 5.48
CA ARG A 26 11.53 9.69 6.35
C ARG A 26 12.18 8.60 7.22
N ILE A 27 13.51 8.49 7.22
CA ILE A 27 14.22 7.48 8.01
C ILE A 27 13.93 7.64 9.52
N GLY A 28 13.77 8.87 10.00
CA GLY A 28 13.49 9.14 11.41
C GLY A 28 12.10 8.68 11.90
N THR A 29 11.14 8.50 10.99
CA THR A 29 9.82 7.89 11.31
C THR A 29 9.88 6.37 11.13
N ALA A 30 10.57 5.89 10.09
CA ALA A 30 10.79 4.45 9.86
C ALA A 30 11.55 3.75 11.02
N LEU A 31 12.54 4.43 11.61
CA LEU A 31 13.30 3.90 12.76
C LEU A 31 12.45 3.70 14.02
N ARG A 32 11.35 4.44 14.17
CA ARG A 32 10.41 4.26 15.30
C ARG A 32 9.50 3.04 15.10
N GLN A 33 9.48 2.47 13.90
CA GLN A 33 8.71 1.28 13.56
C GLN A 33 9.62 0.07 13.34
N GLY A 34 10.43 -0.30 14.35
CA GLY A 34 11.42 -1.39 14.25
C GLY A 34 10.88 -2.73 13.74
N ALA A 35 9.60 -3.04 14.00
CA ALA A 35 8.93 -4.22 13.44
C ALA A 35 8.83 -4.19 11.90
N LYS A 36 8.60 -3.01 11.31
CA LYS A 36 8.54 -2.83 9.85
C LYS A 36 9.92 -2.95 9.20
N LEU A 37 10.98 -2.53 9.90
CA LEU A 37 12.37 -2.75 9.44
C LEU A 37 12.71 -4.23 9.39
N GLY A 38 12.32 -5.01 10.40
CA GLY A 38 12.50 -6.46 10.39
C GLY A 38 11.77 -7.14 9.22
N GLN A 39 10.54 -6.71 8.91
CA GLN A 39 9.81 -7.19 7.74
C GLN A 39 10.52 -6.83 6.43
N ALA A 40 10.97 -5.59 6.28
CA ALA A 40 11.70 -5.14 5.10
C ALA A 40 13.00 -5.93 4.89
N ALA A 41 13.78 -6.15 5.96
CA ALA A 41 14.97 -6.99 5.92
C ALA A 41 14.66 -8.43 5.52
N GLY A 42 13.56 -8.99 6.05
CA GLY A 42 13.07 -10.31 5.67
C GLY A 42 12.74 -10.41 4.17
N TYR A 43 12.07 -9.41 3.61
CA TYR A 43 11.81 -9.35 2.17
C TYR A 43 13.09 -9.20 1.35
N ALA A 44 14.01 -8.32 1.75
CA ALA A 44 15.28 -8.14 1.06
C ALA A 44 16.11 -9.43 1.03
N ALA A 45 16.18 -10.15 2.16
CA ALA A 45 16.87 -11.43 2.24
C ALA A 45 16.25 -12.50 1.32
N ARG A 46 14.91 -12.57 1.24
CA ARG A 46 14.23 -13.50 0.32
C ARG A 46 14.48 -13.16 -1.13
N LEU A 47 14.39 -11.87 -1.50
CA LEU A 47 14.68 -11.42 -2.86
C LEU A 47 16.14 -11.74 -3.24
N ALA A 48 17.10 -11.48 -2.34
CA ALA A 48 18.51 -11.79 -2.54
C ALA A 48 18.75 -13.30 -2.70
N ARG A 49 18.08 -14.14 -1.90
CA ARG A 49 18.16 -15.61 -1.99
C ARG A 49 17.73 -16.13 -3.36
N HIS A 50 16.75 -15.49 -3.98
CA HIS A 50 16.24 -15.83 -5.30
C HIS A 50 16.92 -15.04 -6.43
N GLY A 51 17.98 -14.27 -6.14
CA GLY A 51 18.70 -13.50 -7.15
C GLY A 51 17.91 -12.34 -7.78
N VAL A 52 16.78 -11.94 -7.18
CA VAL A 52 15.88 -10.93 -7.74
C VAL A 52 16.53 -9.55 -7.66
N ARG A 53 16.76 -8.94 -8.82
CA ARG A 53 17.35 -7.60 -8.91
C ARG A 53 16.27 -6.52 -8.83
N LEU A 54 16.37 -5.66 -7.81
CA LEU A 54 15.57 -4.44 -7.70
C LEU A 54 16.14 -3.34 -8.60
N ARG A 55 15.32 -2.83 -9.53
CA ARG A 55 15.61 -1.68 -10.38
C ARG A 55 14.80 -0.49 -9.89
N THR A 56 15.45 0.46 -9.23
CA THR A 56 14.80 1.71 -8.77
C THR A 56 14.75 2.75 -9.89
N ARG A 57 13.90 3.77 -9.76
CA ARG A 57 13.67 4.75 -10.83
C ARG A 57 13.41 4.10 -12.19
N THR A 58 12.65 3.01 -12.21
CA THR A 58 12.38 2.23 -13.42
C THR A 58 10.89 1.93 -13.49
N VAL A 59 10.28 2.19 -14.64
CA VAL A 59 8.85 1.97 -14.90
C VAL A 59 8.65 1.07 -16.11
N VAL A 60 7.51 0.39 -16.15
CA VAL A 60 7.00 -0.27 -17.36
C VAL A 60 6.30 0.77 -18.22
N THR A 61 6.78 0.98 -19.44
CA THR A 61 6.18 1.92 -20.41
C THR A 61 5.26 1.22 -21.41
N GLU A 62 5.51 -0.06 -21.69
CA GLU A 62 4.68 -0.88 -22.57
C GLU A 62 4.66 -2.34 -22.11
N VAL A 63 3.50 -3.00 -22.20
CA VAL A 63 3.38 -4.45 -22.07
C VAL A 63 3.27 -5.02 -23.48
N LEU A 64 4.19 -5.90 -23.85
CA LEU A 64 4.32 -6.45 -25.20
C LEU A 64 3.54 -7.75 -25.34
N GLY A 65 2.99 -7.96 -26.53
CA GLY A 65 2.36 -9.20 -26.96
C GLY A 65 0.98 -8.99 -27.56
N ASP A 66 0.47 -10.03 -28.21
CA ASP A 66 -0.88 -10.06 -28.79
C ASP A 66 -1.68 -11.19 -28.12
N GLY A 67 -2.75 -10.84 -27.43
CA GLY A 67 -3.57 -11.75 -26.62
C GLY A 67 -2.92 -12.30 -25.34
N ARG A 68 -1.58 -12.24 -25.20
CA ARG A 68 -0.84 -12.62 -23.99
C ARG A 68 0.47 -11.85 -23.87
N VAL A 69 0.96 -11.70 -22.64
CA VAL A 69 2.25 -11.04 -22.38
C VAL A 69 3.39 -11.89 -22.94
N THR A 70 4.31 -11.24 -23.67
CA THR A 70 5.58 -11.84 -24.12
C THR A 70 6.79 -11.04 -23.64
N GLY A 71 6.57 -9.83 -23.14
CA GLY A 71 7.61 -9.01 -22.53
C GLY A 71 7.08 -7.68 -22.04
N VAL A 72 7.98 -6.88 -21.51
CA VAL A 72 7.71 -5.50 -21.10
C VAL A 72 8.81 -4.59 -21.60
N ARG A 73 8.44 -3.35 -21.91
CA ARG A 73 9.39 -2.29 -22.14
C ARG A 73 9.57 -1.48 -20.86
N LEU A 74 10.82 -1.32 -20.46
CA LEU A 74 11.23 -0.61 -19.25
C LEU A 74 11.97 0.66 -19.61
N ALA A 75 11.73 1.72 -18.86
CA ALA A 75 12.48 2.95 -18.97
C ALA A 75 12.88 3.49 -17.60
N ARG A 76 13.96 4.26 -17.55
CA ARG A 76 14.32 4.97 -16.32
C ARG A 76 13.46 6.21 -16.14
N THR A 77 13.26 6.64 -14.91
CA THR A 77 12.59 7.89 -14.57
C THR A 77 13.51 8.87 -13.85
N ASP A 78 13.24 10.16 -14.01
CA ASP A 78 13.83 11.21 -13.17
C ASP A 78 13.07 11.35 -11.84
N ALA A 79 13.36 12.43 -11.08
CA ALA A 79 12.73 12.68 -9.79
C ALA A 79 11.25 13.09 -9.91
N ASP A 80 10.83 13.60 -11.07
CA ASP A 80 9.45 14.01 -11.36
C ASP A 80 8.63 12.87 -12.00
N GLY A 81 9.26 11.71 -12.19
CA GLY A 81 8.63 10.52 -12.77
C GLY A 81 8.59 10.52 -14.29
N LEU A 82 9.28 11.46 -14.94
CA LEU A 82 9.34 11.51 -16.41
C LEU A 82 10.32 10.46 -16.94
N VAL A 83 9.95 9.83 -18.04
CA VAL A 83 10.79 8.83 -18.72
C VAL A 83 12.04 9.51 -19.28
N ILE A 84 13.21 8.95 -18.97
CA ILE A 84 14.51 9.44 -19.41
C ILE A 84 15.35 8.33 -20.04
N GLY A 85 16.06 8.68 -21.11
CA GLY A 85 16.99 7.79 -21.79
C GLY A 85 16.31 6.75 -22.66
N GLN A 86 17.05 5.69 -22.96
CA GLN A 86 16.59 4.61 -23.84
C GLN A 86 15.77 3.59 -23.08
N GLU A 87 14.77 3.06 -23.77
CA GLU A 87 13.97 1.96 -23.28
C GLU A 87 14.68 0.62 -23.48
N THR A 88 14.41 -0.34 -22.61
CA THR A 88 14.94 -1.71 -22.71
C THR A 88 13.82 -2.73 -22.61
N THR A 89 13.84 -3.72 -23.48
CA THR A 89 12.89 -4.84 -23.45
C THR A 89 13.37 -5.93 -22.50
N VAL A 90 12.44 -6.50 -21.75
CA VAL A 90 12.64 -7.70 -20.92
C VAL A 90 11.57 -8.71 -21.27
N ASP A 91 11.98 -9.94 -21.61
CA ASP A 91 11.06 -11.03 -21.87
C ASP A 91 10.40 -11.48 -20.57
N ALA A 92 9.07 -11.65 -20.60
CA ALA A 92 8.25 -12.08 -19.49
C ALA A 92 6.92 -12.59 -20.01
N ASP A 93 6.36 -13.63 -19.38
CA ASP A 93 5.01 -14.12 -19.68
C ASP A 93 3.94 -13.55 -18.75
N THR A 94 4.37 -12.84 -17.70
CA THR A 94 3.53 -12.32 -16.63
C THR A 94 4.06 -10.97 -16.16
N VAL A 95 3.18 -9.99 -16.01
CA VAL A 95 3.49 -8.68 -15.42
C VAL A 95 2.54 -8.41 -14.26
N ALA A 96 3.10 -7.99 -13.12
CA ALA A 96 2.33 -7.52 -11.98
C ALA A 96 2.65 -6.04 -11.75
N LEU A 97 1.63 -5.19 -11.86
CA LEU A 97 1.73 -3.75 -11.67
C LEU A 97 1.06 -3.35 -10.36
N GLY A 98 1.63 -2.38 -9.65
CA GLY A 98 1.04 -1.81 -8.44
C GLY A 98 1.46 -0.35 -8.27
N TRP A 99 0.48 0.54 -8.12
CA TRP A 99 0.67 2.00 -8.04
C TRP A 99 0.11 2.60 -6.74
N GLY A 100 0.12 1.81 -5.67
CA GLY A 100 -0.46 2.19 -4.39
C GLY A 100 -1.95 1.89 -4.29
N PHE A 101 -2.61 2.49 -3.30
CA PHE A 101 -4.02 2.31 -2.98
C PHE A 101 -4.70 3.66 -2.91
N THR A 102 -5.97 3.71 -3.30
CA THR A 102 -6.83 4.88 -3.15
C THR A 102 -8.07 4.45 -2.38
N PRO A 103 -8.39 5.07 -1.24
CA PRO A 103 -9.58 4.74 -0.48
C PRO A 103 -10.84 4.72 -1.34
N GLN A 104 -11.60 3.64 -1.26
CA GLN A 104 -12.89 3.49 -1.94
C GLN A 104 -13.96 4.30 -1.19
N LEU A 105 -14.41 5.42 -1.78
CA LEU A 105 -15.23 6.44 -1.07
C LEU A 105 -16.63 6.68 -1.66
N GLU A 106 -17.02 5.97 -2.72
CA GLU A 106 -18.27 6.21 -3.45
C GLU A 106 -19.49 6.12 -2.53
N LEU A 107 -19.61 5.04 -1.74
CA LEU A 107 -20.73 4.87 -0.82
C LEU A 107 -20.77 5.93 0.30
N PRO A 108 -19.67 6.19 1.05
CA PRO A 108 -19.65 7.30 2.02
C PRO A 108 -20.02 8.66 1.40
N LEU A 109 -19.52 8.97 0.21
CA LEU A 109 -19.80 10.23 -0.46
C LEU A 109 -21.27 10.34 -0.88
N MET A 110 -21.85 9.28 -1.43
CA MET A 110 -23.29 9.23 -1.76
C MET A 110 -24.19 9.43 -0.54
N LEU A 111 -23.74 9.00 0.63
CA LEU A 111 -24.46 9.15 1.91
C LEU A 111 -24.22 10.50 2.58
N GLY A 112 -23.43 11.40 1.98
CA GLY A 112 -23.12 12.71 2.55
C GLY A 112 -22.18 12.65 3.76
N VAL A 113 -21.37 11.60 3.86
CA VAL A 113 -20.41 11.44 4.95
C VAL A 113 -19.28 12.43 4.82
N ALA A 114 -18.91 13.07 5.93
CA ALA A 114 -17.83 14.02 5.95
C ALA A 114 -16.47 13.36 5.78
N THR A 115 -15.61 13.99 4.99
CA THR A 115 -14.25 13.53 4.68
C THR A 115 -13.18 14.42 5.30
N ALA A 116 -11.94 13.97 5.23
CA ALA A 116 -10.74 14.71 5.59
C ALA A 116 -9.57 14.29 4.69
N ILE A 117 -8.49 15.05 4.71
CA ILE A 117 -7.23 14.65 4.07
C ILE A 117 -6.41 13.83 5.07
N GLY A 118 -6.08 12.60 4.68
CA GLY A 118 -5.25 11.68 5.45
C GLY A 118 -3.77 12.07 5.48
N ALA A 119 -3.00 11.38 6.31
CA ALA A 119 -1.56 11.65 6.47
C ALA A 119 -0.74 11.41 5.19
N ASP A 120 -1.23 10.56 4.28
CA ASP A 120 -0.65 10.28 2.97
C ASP A 120 -1.16 11.21 1.86
N GLY A 121 -2.01 12.19 2.21
CA GLY A 121 -2.63 13.11 1.26
C GLY A 121 -3.89 12.57 0.58
N SER A 122 -4.29 11.33 0.85
CA SER A 122 -5.52 10.75 0.30
C SER A 122 -6.77 11.38 0.94
N LEU A 123 -7.87 11.42 0.19
CA LEU A 123 -9.18 11.71 0.78
C LEU A 123 -9.64 10.47 1.56
N VAL A 124 -10.11 10.67 2.80
CA VAL A 124 -10.60 9.58 3.68
C VAL A 124 -11.89 9.99 4.38
N VAL A 125 -12.66 9.01 4.87
CA VAL A 125 -13.81 9.24 5.74
C VAL A 125 -13.35 9.68 7.12
N ARG A 126 -13.96 10.76 7.63
CA ARG A 126 -13.74 11.20 9.00
C ARG A 126 -14.60 10.38 9.96
N VAL A 127 -13.95 9.74 10.93
CA VAL A 127 -14.62 8.94 11.97
C VAL A 127 -14.16 9.32 13.38
N ASP A 128 -15.02 9.09 14.37
CA ASP A 128 -14.68 9.21 15.79
C ASP A 128 -13.85 7.99 16.29
N PRO A 129 -13.35 7.99 17.54
CA PRO A 129 -12.62 6.85 18.10
C PRO A 129 -13.43 5.54 18.24
N ALA A 130 -14.74 5.57 18.03
CA ALA A 130 -15.63 4.42 17.98
C ALA A 130 -16.06 4.07 16.53
N GLN A 131 -15.38 4.64 15.53
CA GLN A 131 -15.62 4.43 14.10
C GLN A 131 -17.00 4.93 13.62
N ARG A 132 -17.59 5.90 14.33
CA ARG A 132 -18.83 6.58 13.89
C ARG A 132 -18.50 7.65 12.86
N SER A 133 -19.29 7.69 11.80
CA SER A 133 -19.21 8.74 10.79
C SER A 133 -19.99 9.99 11.22
N SER A 134 -20.01 11.03 10.38
CA SER A 134 -20.87 12.20 10.57
C SER A 134 -22.37 11.93 10.35
N VAL A 135 -22.71 10.79 9.73
CA VAL A 135 -24.09 10.36 9.53
C VAL A 135 -24.49 9.44 10.69
N PRO A 136 -25.52 9.79 11.48
CA PRO A 136 -25.95 8.96 12.60
C PRO A 136 -26.30 7.54 12.18
N GLY A 137 -25.84 6.55 12.95
CA GLY A 137 -26.08 5.13 12.67
C GLY A 137 -25.17 4.52 11.58
N LEU A 138 -24.33 5.32 10.92
CA LEU A 138 -23.37 4.84 9.94
C LEU A 138 -21.96 4.77 10.54
N TYR A 139 -21.34 3.60 10.40
CA TYR A 139 -20.00 3.28 10.90
C TYR A 139 -19.10 2.90 9.73
N VAL A 140 -17.85 3.33 9.78
CA VAL A 140 -16.89 3.11 8.69
C VAL A 140 -15.56 2.69 9.30
N ALA A 141 -14.92 1.68 8.73
CA ALA A 141 -13.67 1.11 9.21
C ALA A 141 -12.80 0.64 8.05
N GLY A 142 -11.52 0.41 8.31
CA GLY A 142 -10.58 -0.06 7.30
C GLY A 142 -10.14 1.06 6.37
N GLU A 143 -9.81 0.70 5.13
CA GLU A 143 -9.16 1.57 4.16
C GLU A 143 -9.90 2.89 3.91
N ALA A 144 -11.24 2.86 3.94
CA ALA A 144 -12.07 4.06 3.78
C ALA A 144 -11.76 5.14 4.83
N THR A 145 -11.17 4.78 5.98
CA THR A 145 -10.74 5.70 7.04
C THR A 145 -9.24 6.00 7.03
N GLY A 146 -8.51 5.44 6.05
CA GLY A 146 -7.06 5.56 5.87
C GLY A 146 -6.37 4.21 5.59
N VAL A 147 -5.32 4.22 4.77
CA VAL A 147 -4.57 3.01 4.39
C VAL A 147 -3.56 2.62 5.48
N GLY A 148 -3.92 1.71 6.39
CA GLY A 148 -3.03 1.20 7.45
C GLY A 148 -2.78 -0.32 7.44
N GLY A 149 -3.36 -1.03 6.47
CA GLY A 149 -3.21 -2.48 6.31
C GLY A 149 -4.14 -3.33 7.19
N ALA A 150 -4.02 -4.66 7.05
CA ALA A 150 -5.01 -5.61 7.55
C ALA A 150 -5.20 -5.58 9.08
N VAL A 151 -4.12 -5.43 9.86
CA VAL A 151 -4.20 -5.40 11.33
C VAL A 151 -5.02 -4.21 11.81
N LEU A 152 -4.78 -3.03 11.22
CA LEU A 152 -5.55 -1.83 11.53
C LEU A 152 -7.02 -2.01 11.12
N ALA A 153 -7.27 -2.48 9.89
CA ALA A 153 -8.61 -2.66 9.37
C ALA A 153 -9.46 -3.62 10.22
N VAL A 154 -8.86 -4.72 10.72
CA VAL A 154 -9.54 -5.65 11.64
C VAL A 154 -9.85 -5.00 12.98
N ALA A 155 -8.92 -4.23 13.55
CA ALA A 155 -9.13 -3.54 14.82
C ALA A 155 -10.24 -2.48 14.71
N GLU A 156 -10.24 -1.70 13.63
CA GLU A 156 -11.28 -0.71 13.33
C GLU A 156 -12.63 -1.38 13.09
N GLY A 157 -12.68 -2.46 12.30
CA GLY A 157 -13.91 -3.22 12.06
C GLY A 157 -14.52 -3.77 13.34
N HIS A 158 -13.69 -4.27 14.27
CA HIS A 158 -14.17 -4.72 15.57
C HIS A 158 -14.75 -3.59 16.42
N ILE A 159 -14.12 -2.41 16.41
CA ILE A 159 -14.63 -1.22 17.10
C ILE A 159 -15.96 -0.78 16.50
N ALA A 160 -16.04 -0.68 15.17
CA ALA A 160 -17.24 -0.29 14.43
C ALA A 160 -18.40 -1.25 14.70
N GLY A 161 -18.16 -2.56 14.60
CA GLY A 161 -19.19 -3.58 14.84
C GLY A 161 -19.74 -3.55 16.27
N ARG A 162 -18.88 -3.38 17.27
CA ARG A 162 -19.32 -3.24 18.67
C ARG A 162 -20.12 -1.97 18.88
N ALA A 163 -19.66 -0.85 18.33
CA ALA A 163 -20.35 0.43 18.46
C ALA A 163 -21.71 0.43 17.73
N ALA A 164 -21.84 -0.30 16.62
CA ALA A 164 -23.10 -0.53 15.92
C ALA A 164 -24.05 -1.41 16.74
N ALA A 165 -23.53 -2.40 17.48
CA ALA A 165 -24.31 -3.23 18.39
C ALA A 165 -24.64 -2.57 19.74
N GLY A 166 -24.31 -1.29 19.95
CA GLY A 166 -24.52 -0.59 21.22
C GLY A 166 -23.58 -1.03 22.35
N ALA A 167 -22.54 -1.81 22.05
CA ALA A 167 -21.55 -2.28 23.01
C ALA A 167 -20.37 -1.31 23.14
N GLN A 168 -19.74 -1.30 24.32
CA GLN A 168 -18.52 -0.53 24.54
C GLN A 168 -17.36 -1.07 23.68
N PRO A 169 -16.55 -0.20 23.05
CA PRO A 169 -15.37 -0.63 22.28
C PRO A 169 -14.35 -1.36 23.15
N ASP A 170 -13.73 -2.39 22.59
CA ASP A 170 -12.67 -3.14 23.27
C ASP A 170 -11.41 -2.25 23.47
N PRO A 171 -10.97 -2.01 24.72
CA PRO A 171 -9.77 -1.23 25.01
C PRO A 171 -8.50 -1.78 24.35
N ALA A 172 -8.40 -3.10 24.14
CA ALA A 172 -7.26 -3.70 23.46
C ALA A 172 -7.19 -3.28 21.99
N ARG A 173 -8.32 -3.30 21.28
CA ARG A 173 -8.40 -2.87 19.88
C ARG A 173 -8.15 -1.38 19.69
N ARG A 174 -8.53 -0.54 20.67
CA ARG A 174 -8.17 0.89 20.66
C ARG A 174 -6.65 1.09 20.67
N ARG A 175 -5.91 0.30 21.46
CA ARG A 175 -4.44 0.35 21.47
C ARG A 175 -3.84 -0.09 20.13
N ASP A 176 -4.42 -1.11 19.50
CA ASP A 176 -3.99 -1.56 18.17
C ASP A 176 -4.15 -0.43 17.13
N VAL A 177 -5.28 0.29 17.15
CA VAL A 177 -5.52 1.44 16.24
C VAL A 177 -4.49 2.54 16.45
N VAL A 178 -4.26 2.96 17.70
CA VAL A 178 -3.27 4.01 18.02
C VAL A 178 -1.88 3.62 17.56
N ARG A 179 -1.49 2.35 17.72
CA ARG A 179 -0.17 1.85 17.33
C ARG A 179 0.03 1.82 15.81
N HIS A 180 -1.01 1.56 15.03
CA HIS A 180 -0.91 1.34 13.58
C HIS A 180 -1.34 2.55 12.73
N ARG A 181 -1.97 3.59 13.31
CA ARG A 181 -2.26 4.86 12.63
C ARG A 181 -1.08 5.86 12.62
N ALA A 182 -0.04 5.62 13.41
CA ALA A 182 1.10 6.53 13.60
C ALA A 182 2.20 6.40 12.53
#